data_AF-A0A949P6E5-F1
#
_entry.id   AF-A0A949P6E5-F1
#
_cell.length_a   1.000
_cell.length_b   1.000
_cell.length_c   1.000
_cell.angle_alpha   90.00
_cell.angle_beta   90.00
_cell.angle_gamma   90.00
#
_symmetry.space_group_name_H-M   'P 1'
#
loop_
_entity.id
_entity.type
_entity.pdbx_description
1 polymer ?
#
loop_
_entity_poly.entity_id
_entity_poly.type
_entity_poly.pdbx_seq_one_letter_code
_entity_poly.pdbx_strand_id
1 'polypeptide(L)'
;MQQSASELLSPKNISVQQVSKTKAKVVLEPLERGFGHTLGNALRRILLSSMTGAAVTEVEIDGVEHEYSSLPGVHEDVMDMLLNMKELAITMPGSERSVVELNKSGPCIVRAGDIQLAGEMAVINPEHVIANLGEEGKLNLKMTVQQGRGYDPAEGREEDDETRRIGVLRLDASYSPVKRVAYTVENARVENRTDLDRLIVDLETNGTIDPEEAVRRAATILQQQLAVFVNLEADAAPEPEEEVEEIDPLLLRPVDDLELTVRSANCLKAENIYYIGDLIQSTEVELLKTPNLGKKSLTEIKDVLASKGLSLGMRLESWPPAHLADDARIDSKRRATRYRR
;
A
#
# COMPACT_ATOMS: atom_id res chain seq x y z
N MET A 1 -21.21 -31.99 -7.06
CA MET A 1 -22.19 -30.97 -6.61
C MET A 1 -21.39 -29.78 -6.14
N GLN A 2 -21.29 -28.75 -6.99
CA GLN A 2 -20.66 -27.49 -6.65
C GLN A 2 -21.72 -26.70 -5.86
N GLN A 3 -21.74 -26.87 -4.54
CA GLN A 3 -22.62 -26.06 -3.69
C GLN A 3 -22.08 -24.64 -3.73
N SER A 4 -22.86 -23.77 -4.36
CA SER A 4 -22.55 -22.37 -4.55
C SER A 4 -22.37 -21.71 -3.18
N ALA A 5 -21.25 -21.01 -2.98
CA ALA A 5 -21.02 -20.15 -1.81
C ALA A 5 -22.02 -18.97 -1.69
N SER A 6 -23.07 -18.94 -2.52
CA SER A 6 -24.07 -17.89 -2.65
C SER A 6 -25.29 -18.04 -1.74
N GLU A 7 -25.39 -19.10 -0.92
CA GLU A 7 -26.53 -19.31 -0.01
C GLU A 7 -26.26 -18.89 1.46
N LEU A 8 -25.05 -18.45 1.79
CA LEU A 8 -24.70 -18.06 3.15
C LEU A 8 -25.30 -16.69 3.49
N LEU A 9 -25.94 -16.59 4.67
CA LEU A 9 -26.38 -15.31 5.21
C LEU A 9 -25.18 -14.39 5.45
N SER A 10 -25.18 -13.24 4.77
CA SER A 10 -24.28 -12.14 5.11
C SER A 10 -24.86 -11.36 6.29
N PRO A 11 -24.05 -11.05 7.33
CA PRO A 11 -24.52 -10.25 8.45
C PRO A 11 -24.90 -8.84 7.97
N LYS A 12 -26.15 -8.45 8.17
CA LYS A 12 -26.68 -7.15 7.70
C LYS A 12 -26.59 -6.04 8.75
N ASN A 13 -26.57 -6.42 10.03
CA ASN A 13 -26.58 -5.47 11.14
C ASN A 13 -25.32 -5.62 11.98
N ILE A 14 -24.52 -4.56 12.01
CA ILE A 14 -23.45 -4.39 12.99
C ILE A 14 -23.96 -3.37 14.00
N SER A 15 -24.27 -3.82 15.21
CA SER A 15 -24.66 -2.94 16.31
C SER A 15 -23.44 -2.67 17.18
N VAL A 16 -22.95 -1.43 17.16
CA VAL A 16 -21.87 -0.98 18.04
C VAL A 16 -22.48 -0.26 19.23
N GLN A 17 -22.38 -0.86 20.41
CA GLN A 17 -22.80 -0.26 21.68
C GLN A 17 -21.56 0.29 22.37
N GLN A 18 -21.35 1.60 22.30
CA GLN A 18 -20.30 2.26 23.08
C GLN A 18 -20.72 2.33 24.55
N VAL A 19 -19.98 1.64 25.41
CA VAL A 19 -20.20 1.65 26.87
C VAL A 19 -19.46 2.82 27.51
N SER A 20 -18.28 3.15 26.96
CA SER A 20 -17.45 4.29 27.35
C SER A 20 -16.59 4.74 26.17
N LYS A 21 -15.86 5.84 26.28
CA LYS A 21 -14.89 6.31 25.27
C LYS A 21 -13.86 5.23 24.89
N THR A 22 -13.48 4.41 25.86
CA THR A 22 -12.47 3.35 25.68
C THR A 22 -13.05 1.94 25.60
N LYS A 23 -14.38 1.78 25.74
CA LYS A 23 -15.03 0.46 25.81
C LYS A 23 -16.23 0.40 24.88
N ALA A 24 -16.25 -0.60 24.01
CA ALA A 24 -17.42 -0.87 23.18
C ALA A 24 -17.71 -2.37 23.12
N LYS A 25 -19.00 -2.67 22.98
CA LYS A 25 -19.53 -3.98 22.68
C LYS A 25 -20.03 -3.97 21.25
N VAL A 26 -19.43 -4.81 20.40
CA VAL A 26 -19.85 -4.96 19.00
C VAL A 26 -20.63 -6.26 18.85
N VAL A 27 -21.84 -6.16 18.34
CA VAL A 27 -22.74 -7.29 18.11
C VAL A 27 -22.91 -7.49 16.61
N LEU A 28 -22.60 -8.70 16.14
CA LEU A 28 -22.82 -9.14 14.76
C LEU A 28 -23.86 -10.26 14.74
N GLU A 29 -24.97 -10.03 14.04
CA GLU A 29 -26.04 -10.99 13.82
C GLU A 29 -26.80 -10.68 12.51
N PRO A 30 -27.37 -11.68 11.81
CA PRO A 30 -27.15 -13.12 11.99
C PRO A 30 -25.86 -13.62 11.32
N LEU A 31 -25.23 -14.63 11.93
CA LEU A 31 -24.13 -15.39 11.32
C LEU A 31 -24.55 -16.85 11.12
N GLU A 32 -24.01 -17.50 10.09
CA GLU A 32 -24.18 -18.94 9.92
C GLU A 32 -23.51 -19.72 11.06
N ARG A 33 -24.02 -20.92 11.31
CA ARG A 33 -23.53 -21.77 12.40
C ARG A 33 -22.03 -21.99 12.32
N GLY A 34 -21.31 -21.69 13.40
CA GLY A 34 -19.87 -21.83 13.52
C GLY A 34 -19.06 -20.64 13.00
N PHE A 35 -19.66 -19.73 12.22
CA PHE A 35 -18.97 -18.52 11.75
C PHE A 35 -18.69 -17.55 12.91
N GLY A 36 -19.48 -17.58 13.99
CA GLY A 36 -19.24 -16.75 15.16
C GLY A 36 -17.85 -17.01 15.77
N HIS A 37 -17.45 -18.28 15.90
CA HIS A 37 -16.14 -18.64 16.42
C HIS A 37 -15.00 -18.29 15.47
N THR A 38 -15.17 -18.54 14.17
CA THR A 38 -14.16 -18.24 13.16
C THR A 38 -13.88 -16.74 13.08
N LEU A 39 -14.94 -15.93 12.94
CA LEU A 39 -14.82 -14.47 12.85
C LEU A 39 -14.37 -13.86 14.18
N GLY A 40 -14.93 -14.31 15.30
CA GLY A 40 -14.57 -13.81 16.63
C GLY A 40 -13.09 -14.03 16.95
N ASN A 41 -12.57 -15.23 16.65
CA ASN A 41 -11.16 -15.54 16.86
C ASN A 41 -10.25 -14.77 15.89
N ALA A 42 -10.63 -14.65 14.60
CA ALA A 42 -9.86 -13.91 13.61
C ALA A 42 -9.76 -12.41 13.98
N LEU A 43 -10.89 -11.77 14.27
CA LEU A 43 -10.94 -10.36 14.69
C LEU A 43 -10.15 -10.14 15.98
N ARG A 44 -10.29 -11.02 16.98
CA ARG A 44 -9.53 -10.94 18.24
C ARG A 44 -8.03 -10.95 17.99
N ARG A 45 -7.54 -11.83 17.11
CA ARG A 45 -6.11 -11.90 16.78
C ARG A 45 -5.63 -10.61 16.14
N ILE A 46 -6.31 -10.14 15.11
CA ILE A 46 -5.93 -8.93 14.36
C ILE A 46 -5.94 -7.69 15.26
N LEU A 47 -6.98 -7.54 16.09
CA LEU A 47 -7.09 -6.42 17.04
C LEU A 47 -5.95 -6.39 18.04
N LEU A 48 -5.42 -7.54 18.47
CA LEU A 48 -4.31 -7.61 19.42
C LEU A 48 -2.93 -7.52 18.76
N SER A 49 -2.77 -8.04 17.53
CA SER A 49 -1.45 -8.17 16.90
C SER A 49 -1.12 -7.11 15.86
N SER A 50 -2.11 -6.62 15.11
CA SER A 50 -1.87 -5.95 13.82
C SER A 50 -2.32 -4.50 13.80
N MET A 51 -2.85 -4.00 14.92
CA MET A 51 -3.22 -2.60 15.07
C MET A 51 -1.96 -1.74 15.16
N THR A 52 -1.99 -0.59 14.48
CA THR A 52 -0.94 0.42 14.56
C THR A 52 -1.13 1.28 15.80
N GLY A 53 -0.02 1.59 16.46
CA GLY A 53 0.01 2.52 17.59
C GLY A 53 1.42 3.03 17.84
N ALA A 54 1.55 3.93 18.80
CA ALA A 54 2.82 4.51 19.20
C ALA A 54 3.16 4.08 20.64
N ALA A 55 4.43 3.79 20.88
CA ALA A 55 4.94 3.37 22.19
C ALA A 55 6.32 3.99 22.44
N VAL A 56 6.67 4.13 23.72
CA VAL A 56 8.01 4.55 24.15
C VAL A 56 8.97 3.37 23.98
N THR A 57 10.08 3.57 23.26
CA THR A 57 11.06 2.51 22.96
C THR A 57 12.37 2.68 23.72
N GLU A 58 12.77 3.93 23.96
CA GLU A 58 14.00 4.30 24.65
C GLU A 58 13.70 5.44 25.62
N VAL A 59 14.40 5.43 26.75
CA VAL A 59 14.33 6.47 27.77
C VAL A 59 15.75 6.79 28.22
N GLU A 60 16.12 8.07 28.16
CA GLU A 60 17.36 8.60 28.71
C GLU A 60 17.00 9.48 29.91
N ILE A 61 17.52 9.16 31.09
CA ILE A 61 17.23 9.88 32.33
C ILE A 61 18.53 10.47 32.88
N ASP A 62 18.52 11.76 33.19
CA ASP A 62 19.70 12.43 33.74
C ASP A 62 20.10 11.81 35.09
N GLY A 63 21.35 11.35 35.18
CA GLY A 63 21.91 10.77 36.42
C GLY A 63 21.60 9.28 36.63
N VAL A 64 21.02 8.61 35.63
CA VAL A 64 20.74 7.17 35.65
C VAL A 64 21.58 6.46 34.60
N GLU A 65 22.42 5.52 35.04
CA GLU A 65 23.24 4.70 34.14
C GLU A 65 22.53 3.39 33.76
N HIS A 66 21.71 2.84 34.68
CA HIS A 66 21.04 1.56 34.52
C HIS A 66 19.68 1.52 35.24
N GLU A 67 18.82 0.60 34.83
CA GLU A 67 17.43 0.42 35.29
C GLU A 67 17.25 0.09 36.78
N TYR A 68 18.26 -0.49 37.43
CA TYR A 68 18.22 -0.84 38.86
C TYR A 68 18.63 0.29 39.82
N SER A 69 18.84 1.50 39.30
CA SER A 69 19.25 2.64 40.13
C SER A 69 18.04 3.36 40.71
N SER A 70 18.27 4.12 41.78
CA SER A 70 17.29 5.00 42.41
C SER A 70 17.73 6.45 42.23
N LEU A 71 16.81 7.34 41.87
CA LEU A 71 17.12 8.77 41.72
C LEU A 71 16.88 9.52 43.04
N PRO A 72 17.86 10.24 43.60
CA PRO A 72 17.66 11.04 44.81
C PRO A 72 16.55 12.07 44.63
N GLY A 73 15.59 12.09 45.56
CA GLY A 73 14.46 13.04 45.52
C GLY A 73 13.30 12.63 44.61
N VAL A 74 13.33 11.42 44.02
CA VAL A 74 12.16 10.75 43.42
C VAL A 74 11.74 9.62 44.35
N HIS A 75 10.43 9.42 44.52
CA HIS A 75 9.90 8.40 45.41
C HIS A 75 9.91 7.00 44.79
N GLU A 76 9.70 6.89 43.48
CA GLU A 76 9.71 5.64 42.71
C GLU A 76 11.12 5.23 42.26
N ASP A 77 11.32 3.92 42.10
CA ASP A 77 12.52 3.38 41.48
C ASP A 77 12.50 3.60 39.95
N VAL A 78 13.68 3.58 39.30
CA VAL A 78 13.77 3.75 37.84
C VAL A 78 12.95 2.69 37.10
N MET A 79 12.93 1.45 37.58
CA MET A 79 12.14 0.38 36.98
C MET A 79 10.62 0.66 37.01
N ASP A 80 10.12 1.22 38.11
CA ASP A 80 8.70 1.58 38.24
C ASP A 80 8.36 2.77 37.33
N MET A 81 9.25 3.75 37.22
CA MET A 81 9.09 4.86 36.28
C MET A 81 9.04 4.37 34.83
N LEU A 82 9.93 3.45 34.44
CA LEU A 82 9.95 2.82 33.13
C LEU A 82 8.65 2.05 32.84
N LEU A 83 8.11 1.33 33.82
CA LEU A 83 6.83 0.64 33.70
C LEU A 83 5.68 1.64 33.51
N ASN A 84 5.66 2.74 34.26
CA ASN A 84 4.66 3.81 34.10
C ASN A 84 4.74 4.45 32.72
N MET A 85 5.94 4.63 32.16
CA MET A 85 6.13 5.16 30.80
C MET A 85 5.60 4.20 29.73
N LYS A 86 5.66 2.88 29.95
CA LYS A 86 5.08 1.88 29.04
C LYS A 86 3.55 1.97 28.96
N GLU A 87 2.89 2.49 29.98
CA GLU A 87 1.43 2.68 30.00
C GLU A 87 0.94 3.99 29.37
N LEU A 88 1.86 4.83 28.87
CA LEU A 88 1.51 6.08 28.19
C LEU A 88 0.75 5.81 26.88
N ALA A 89 -0.38 6.49 26.71
CA ALA A 89 -1.22 6.41 25.52
C ALA A 89 -0.95 7.63 24.64
N ILE A 90 -0.07 7.47 23.65
CA ILE A 90 0.40 8.55 22.77
C ILE A 90 -0.13 8.33 21.35
N THR A 91 -0.61 9.39 20.72
CA THR A 91 -0.87 9.43 19.27
C THR A 91 0.19 10.28 18.58
N MET A 92 0.74 9.76 17.50
CA MET A 92 1.73 10.44 16.66
C MET A 92 1.34 10.32 15.19
N PRO A 93 0.50 11.24 14.67
CA PRO A 93 0.16 11.25 13.25
C PRO A 93 1.38 11.63 12.40
N GLY A 94 1.65 10.87 11.33
CA GLY A 94 2.57 11.27 10.27
C GLY A 94 4.08 11.23 10.58
N SER A 95 4.49 10.77 11.76
CA SER A 95 5.91 10.58 12.11
C SER A 95 6.14 9.14 12.57
N GLU A 96 7.26 8.53 12.18
CA GLU A 96 7.61 7.16 12.58
C GLU A 96 8.41 7.10 13.88
N ARG A 97 9.25 8.11 14.13
CA ARG A 97 10.07 8.27 15.33
C ARG A 97 10.08 9.74 15.75
N SER A 98 9.86 10.01 17.04
CA SER A 98 9.96 11.34 17.62
C SER A 98 10.59 11.27 19.00
N VAL A 99 11.29 12.33 19.39
CA VAL A 99 11.87 12.47 20.73
C VAL A 99 11.08 13.52 21.48
N VAL A 100 10.62 13.16 22.68
CA VAL A 100 9.89 14.06 23.59
C VAL A 100 10.69 14.22 24.88
N GLU A 101 10.61 15.40 25.47
CA GLU A 101 11.35 15.72 26.69
C GLU A 101 10.37 16.00 27.83
N LEU A 102 10.75 15.61 29.06
CA LEU A 102 10.02 15.97 30.27
C LEU A 102 11.01 16.52 31.28
N ASN A 103 10.72 17.72 31.78
CA ASN A 103 11.56 18.44 32.72
C ASN A 103 10.69 18.96 33.87
N LYS A 104 10.90 18.43 35.08
CA LYS A 104 10.22 18.86 36.30
C LYS A 104 11.17 18.94 37.49
N SER A 105 10.89 19.88 38.38
CA SER A 105 11.68 20.09 39.60
C SER A 105 10.80 20.55 40.76
N GLY A 106 11.23 20.21 41.98
CA GLY A 106 10.53 20.53 43.22
C GLY A 106 9.42 19.53 43.55
N PRO A 107 8.77 19.70 44.71
CA PRO A 107 7.80 18.74 45.23
C PRO A 107 6.52 18.76 44.40
N CYS A 108 6.36 17.79 43.48
CA CYS A 108 5.19 17.69 42.62
C CYS A 108 4.98 16.28 42.07
N ILE A 109 3.75 16.01 41.62
CA ILE A 109 3.39 14.78 40.90
C ILE A 109 3.69 15.02 39.42
N VAL A 110 4.59 14.23 38.85
CA VAL A 110 4.92 14.25 37.43
C VAL A 110 3.86 13.48 36.67
N ARG A 111 3.15 14.16 35.78
CA ARG A 111 2.07 13.57 34.99
C ARG A 111 2.45 13.48 33.52
N ALA A 112 1.78 12.59 32.80
CA ALA A 112 1.92 12.47 31.36
C ALA A 112 1.56 13.76 30.60
N GLY A 113 0.67 14.60 31.17
CA GLY A 113 0.37 15.92 30.63
C GLY A 113 1.52 16.94 30.73
N ASP A 114 2.55 16.67 31.53
CA ASP A 114 3.73 17.55 31.66
C ASP A 114 4.80 17.28 30.58
N ILE A 115 4.59 16.27 29.72
CA ILE A 115 5.51 15.94 28.62
C ILE A 115 5.49 17.07 27.59
N GLN A 116 6.67 17.51 27.17
CA GLN A 116 6.82 18.50 26.09
C GLN A 116 6.65 17.77 24.75
N LEU A 117 5.45 17.89 24.19
CA LEU A 117 5.09 17.26 22.93
C LEU A 117 5.58 18.10 21.74
N ALA A 118 6.09 17.43 20.71
CA ALA A 118 6.50 18.03 19.46
C ALA A 118 5.45 17.75 18.36
N GLY A 119 5.21 18.74 17.50
CA GLY A 119 4.33 18.59 16.32
C GLY A 119 2.86 18.30 16.67
N GLU A 120 2.25 17.36 15.97
CA GLU A 120 0.84 16.95 16.13
C GLU A 120 0.67 15.79 17.14
N MET A 121 1.68 15.52 17.97
CA MET A 121 1.59 14.48 18.99
C MET A 121 0.60 14.86 20.09
N ALA A 122 -0.15 13.88 20.58
CA ALA A 122 -1.07 14.07 21.70
C ALA A 122 -0.97 12.92 22.70
N VAL A 123 -1.03 13.26 23.98
CA VAL A 123 -1.15 12.31 25.09
C VAL A 123 -2.62 12.20 25.46
N ILE A 124 -3.17 10.99 25.34
CA ILE A 124 -4.59 10.73 25.58
C ILE A 124 -4.91 10.55 27.06
N ASN A 125 -3.93 10.08 27.85
CA ASN A 125 -4.04 9.89 29.30
C ASN A 125 -3.21 10.93 30.08
N PRO A 126 -3.54 12.24 30.03
CA PRO A 126 -2.72 13.28 30.65
C PRO A 126 -2.64 13.16 32.19
N GLU A 127 -3.63 12.51 32.81
CA GLU A 127 -3.70 12.30 34.26
C GLU A 127 -2.80 11.15 34.76
N HIS A 128 -2.20 10.38 33.84
CA HIS A 128 -1.34 9.24 34.20
C HIS A 128 -0.09 9.74 34.94
N VAL A 129 0.18 9.14 36.10
CA VAL A 129 1.31 9.52 36.94
C VAL A 129 2.54 8.74 36.48
N ILE A 130 3.63 9.47 36.24
CA ILE A 130 4.92 8.89 35.87
C ILE A 130 5.77 8.67 37.12
N ALA A 131 5.88 9.72 37.96
CA ALA A 131 6.68 9.72 39.18
C ALA A 131 6.21 10.81 40.16
N ASN A 132 6.63 10.71 41.41
CA ASN A 132 6.42 11.67 42.47
C ASN A 132 7.77 12.25 42.93
N LEU A 133 7.92 13.57 42.82
CA LEU A 133 9.11 14.31 43.22
C LEU A 133 8.98 14.82 44.66
N GLY A 134 10.04 14.69 45.44
CA GLY A 134 10.21 15.30 46.76
C GLY A 134 10.73 16.75 46.70
N GLU A 135 11.07 17.33 47.86
CA GLU A 135 11.43 18.75 48.01
C GLU A 135 12.64 19.18 47.15
N GLU A 136 13.67 18.33 47.04
CA GLU A 136 14.85 18.58 46.21
C GLU A 136 14.90 17.72 44.92
N GLY A 137 13.79 17.07 44.58
CA GLY A 137 13.71 16.20 43.41
C GLY A 137 13.83 16.98 42.10
N LYS A 138 14.63 16.47 41.16
CA LYS A 138 14.70 16.92 39.78
C LYS A 138 14.62 15.72 38.86
N LEU A 139 13.73 15.78 37.88
CA LEU A 139 13.57 14.76 36.86
C LEU A 139 13.63 15.41 35.49
N ASN A 140 14.71 15.12 34.79
CA ASN A 140 14.87 15.42 33.37
C ASN A 140 15.00 14.10 32.65
N LEU A 141 14.16 13.90 31.64
CA LEU A 141 14.18 12.70 30.83
C LEU A 141 13.86 13.00 29.38
N LYS A 142 14.42 12.19 28.50
CA LYS A 142 14.13 12.16 27.07
C LYS A 142 13.57 10.79 26.72
N MET A 143 12.46 10.77 26.01
CA MET A 143 11.81 9.54 25.57
C MET A 143 11.78 9.51 24.05
N THR A 144 12.24 8.42 23.46
CA THR A 144 12.00 8.13 22.06
C THR A 144 10.66 7.41 21.93
N VAL A 145 9.73 8.00 21.20
CA VAL A 145 8.45 7.39 20.84
C VAL A 145 8.52 6.93 19.39
N GLN A 146 8.15 5.68 19.14
CA GLN A 146 8.09 5.11 17.79
C GLN A 146 6.70 4.60 17.47
N GLN A 147 6.35 4.66 16.18
CA GLN A 147 5.16 4.03 15.65
C GLN A 147 5.49 2.62 15.17
N GLY A 148 4.63 1.66 15.50
CA GLY A 148 4.85 0.26 15.13
C GLY A 148 3.57 -0.55 15.14
N ARG A 149 3.73 -1.87 15.11
CA ARG A 149 2.63 -2.85 15.20
C ARG A 149 3.05 -3.98 16.11
N GLY A 150 2.09 -4.52 16.85
CA GLY A 150 2.31 -5.68 17.71
C GLY A 150 3.22 -5.39 18.90
N TYR A 151 4.03 -6.37 19.25
CA TYR A 151 4.94 -6.34 20.39
C TYR A 151 6.38 -6.51 19.90
N ASP A 152 7.26 -5.63 20.33
CA ASP A 152 8.66 -5.63 19.95
C ASP A 152 9.55 -5.61 21.21
N PRO A 153 10.19 -6.73 21.56
CA PRO A 153 11.00 -6.85 22.77
C PRO A 153 12.29 -6.04 22.66
N ALA A 154 12.73 -5.45 23.77
CA ALA A 154 13.93 -4.63 23.83
C ALA A 154 15.22 -5.40 23.48
N GLU A 155 15.28 -6.71 23.81
CA GLU A 155 16.42 -7.59 23.49
C GLU A 155 16.50 -7.95 22.00
N GLY A 156 15.36 -7.96 21.30
CA GLY A 156 15.28 -8.38 19.89
C GLY A 156 15.65 -7.29 18.88
N ARG A 157 15.80 -6.04 19.33
CA ARG A 157 16.23 -4.93 18.47
C ARG A 157 17.74 -4.91 18.34
N GLU A 158 18.26 -5.48 17.26
CA GLU A 158 19.66 -5.37 16.85
C GLU A 158 19.99 -3.90 16.51
N GLU A 159 20.78 -3.27 17.36
CA GLU A 159 21.65 -2.15 16.99
C GLU A 159 23.08 -2.58 17.33
N ASP A 160 24.05 -2.13 16.54
CA ASP A 160 25.46 -2.39 16.80
C ASP A 160 25.81 -1.96 18.24
N ASP A 161 26.17 -2.94 19.08
CA ASP A 161 26.57 -2.74 20.49
C ASP A 161 27.68 -1.67 20.63
N GLU A 162 28.44 -1.42 19.56
CA GLU A 162 29.49 -0.39 19.49
C GLU A 162 28.97 1.06 19.58
N THR A 163 27.69 1.29 19.30
CA THR A 163 27.03 2.61 19.39
C THR A 163 26.23 2.84 20.66
N ARG A 164 26.21 1.85 21.58
CA ARG A 164 25.40 1.91 22.79
C ARG A 164 25.90 3.00 23.73
N ARG A 165 25.20 4.13 23.77
CA ARG A 165 25.46 5.20 24.74
C ARG A 165 25.03 4.74 26.13
N ILE A 166 25.94 4.86 27.09
CA ILE A 166 25.67 4.61 28.51
C ILE A 166 24.57 5.59 28.97
N GLY A 167 23.56 5.11 29.69
CA GLY A 167 22.42 5.90 30.16
C GLY A 167 21.14 5.82 29.29
N VAL A 168 21.19 5.15 28.13
CA VAL A 168 19.99 4.88 27.32
C VAL A 168 19.34 3.56 27.77
N LEU A 169 18.17 3.65 28.37
CA LEU A 169 17.36 2.53 28.85
C LEU A 169 16.38 2.12 27.74
N ARG A 170 16.38 0.84 27.38
CA ARG A 170 15.49 0.31 26.34
C ARG A 170 14.28 -0.34 26.99
N LEU A 171 13.11 -0.07 26.43
CA LEU A 171 11.85 -0.66 26.88
C LEU A 171 11.26 -1.55 25.79
N ASP A 172 10.57 -2.60 26.21
CA ASP A 172 9.72 -3.36 25.31
C ASP A 172 8.58 -2.47 24.80
N ALA A 173 8.40 -2.44 23.49
CA ALA A 173 7.42 -1.59 22.87
C ALA A 173 6.14 -2.40 22.58
N SER A 174 5.04 -2.01 23.22
CA SER A 174 3.71 -2.50 22.88
C SER A 174 2.97 -1.45 22.08
N TYR A 175 2.98 -1.59 20.76
CA TYR A 175 2.33 -0.64 19.85
C TYR A 175 0.82 -0.87 19.73
N SER A 176 0.23 -1.75 20.54
CA SER A 176 -1.19 -2.09 20.44
C SER A 176 -2.05 -1.05 21.19
N PRO A 177 -2.96 -0.33 20.51
CA PRO A 177 -3.92 0.55 21.18
C PRO A 177 -5.04 -0.24 21.89
N VAL A 178 -5.10 -1.56 21.69
CA VAL A 178 -6.12 -2.44 22.27
C VAL A 178 -5.56 -3.15 23.51
N LYS A 179 -6.16 -2.87 24.68
CA LYS A 179 -5.75 -3.49 25.95
C LYS A 179 -6.36 -4.88 26.12
N ARG A 180 -7.63 -5.05 25.76
CA ARG A 180 -8.34 -6.31 25.96
C ARG A 180 -9.41 -6.53 24.91
N VAL A 181 -9.48 -7.78 24.43
CA VAL A 181 -10.55 -8.26 23.54
C VAL A 181 -11.06 -9.59 24.06
N ALA A 182 -12.36 -9.64 24.34
CA ALA A 182 -13.09 -10.87 24.61
C ALA A 182 -14.19 -11.04 23.55
N TYR A 183 -14.52 -12.27 23.21
CA TYR A 183 -15.67 -12.54 22.36
C TYR A 183 -16.51 -13.67 22.96
N THR A 184 -17.81 -13.58 22.78
CA THR A 184 -18.79 -14.60 23.17
C THR A 184 -19.66 -14.89 21.96
N VAL A 185 -19.99 -16.17 21.76
CA VAL A 185 -20.91 -16.61 20.71
C VAL A 185 -22.17 -17.12 21.40
N GLU A 186 -23.31 -16.53 21.03
CA GLU A 186 -24.65 -16.92 21.50
C GLU A 186 -25.48 -17.44 20.32
N ASN A 187 -26.58 -18.14 20.59
CA ASN A 187 -27.52 -18.55 19.54
C ASN A 187 -28.45 -17.38 19.17
N ALA A 188 -28.48 -17.02 17.89
CA ALA A 188 -29.43 -16.07 17.32
C ALA A 188 -30.68 -16.81 16.80
N ARG A 189 -31.86 -16.23 17.05
CA ARG A 189 -33.10 -16.63 16.37
C ARG A 189 -33.50 -15.55 15.40
N VAL A 190 -33.55 -15.89 14.12
CA VAL A 190 -34.08 -15.01 13.07
C VAL A 190 -35.24 -15.74 12.39
N GLU A 191 -36.45 -15.20 12.57
CA GLU A 191 -37.70 -15.77 12.08
C GLU A 191 -37.90 -17.23 12.54
N ASN A 192 -37.82 -18.18 11.59
CA ASN A 192 -37.98 -19.62 11.81
C ASN A 192 -36.65 -20.37 11.98
N ARG A 193 -35.49 -19.71 11.77
CA ARG A 193 -34.16 -20.30 11.99
C ARG A 193 -33.65 -19.98 13.40
N THR A 194 -33.29 -21.01 14.15
CA THR A 194 -32.77 -20.91 15.53
C THR A 194 -31.33 -21.37 15.66
N ASP A 195 -30.71 -21.79 14.56
CA ASP A 195 -29.39 -22.40 14.47
C ASP A 195 -28.29 -21.39 14.05
N LEU A 196 -28.59 -20.10 14.12
CA LEU A 196 -27.68 -19.02 13.73
C LEU A 196 -26.83 -18.58 14.92
N ASP A 197 -25.65 -18.04 14.62
CA ASP A 197 -24.74 -17.50 15.62
C ASP A 197 -24.95 -15.98 15.77
N ARG A 198 -24.80 -15.51 17.01
CA ARG A 198 -24.66 -14.10 17.40
C ARG A 198 -23.28 -13.92 17.99
N LEU A 199 -22.45 -13.09 17.37
CA LEU A 199 -21.11 -12.79 17.87
C LEU A 199 -21.12 -11.48 18.65
N ILE A 200 -20.70 -11.53 19.90
CA ILE A 200 -20.54 -10.37 20.78
C ILE A 200 -19.04 -10.19 21.05
N VAL A 201 -18.47 -9.07 20.63
CA VAL A 201 -17.07 -8.71 20.88
C VAL A 201 -17.01 -7.57 21.87
N ASP A 202 -16.41 -7.82 23.03
CA ASP A 202 -16.11 -6.83 24.07
C ASP A 202 -14.68 -6.31 23.86
N LEU A 203 -14.58 -5.03 23.50
CA LEU A 203 -13.33 -4.36 23.16
C LEU A 203 -13.02 -3.24 24.17
N GLU A 204 -11.78 -3.21 24.64
CA GLU A 204 -11.23 -2.17 25.52
C GLU A 204 -9.94 -1.60 24.92
N THR A 205 -9.96 -0.32 24.56
CA THR A 205 -8.82 0.43 24.02
C THR A 205 -8.18 1.30 25.11
N ASN A 206 -6.97 1.79 24.87
CA ASN A 206 -6.33 2.80 25.72
C ASN A 206 -6.80 4.24 25.42
N GLY A 207 -7.71 4.42 24.46
CA GLY A 207 -8.26 5.71 24.04
C GLY A 207 -7.57 6.37 22.84
N THR A 208 -6.44 5.86 22.33
CA THR A 208 -5.81 6.41 21.10
C THR A 208 -6.59 6.11 19.83
N ILE A 209 -7.46 5.10 19.86
CA ILE A 209 -8.36 4.77 18.76
C ILE A 209 -9.77 4.52 19.30
N ASP A 210 -10.76 4.99 18.55
CA ASP A 210 -12.15 4.69 18.83
C ASP A 210 -12.40 3.18 18.64
N PRO A 211 -13.09 2.50 19.57
CA PRO A 211 -13.34 1.07 19.47
C PRO A 211 -14.03 0.64 18.17
N GLU A 212 -14.95 1.47 17.65
CA GLU A 212 -15.62 1.22 16.38
C GLU A 212 -14.63 1.24 15.20
N GLU A 213 -13.77 2.26 15.17
CA GLU A 213 -12.76 2.40 14.13
C GLU A 213 -11.75 1.26 14.18
N ALA A 214 -11.38 0.83 15.39
CA ALA A 214 -10.50 -0.32 15.58
C ALA A 214 -11.06 -1.59 14.94
N VAL A 215 -12.36 -1.87 15.14
CA VAL A 215 -13.02 -3.04 14.51
C VAL A 215 -13.08 -2.90 13.00
N ARG A 216 -13.39 -1.70 12.48
CA ARG A 216 -13.39 -1.44 11.02
C ARG A 216 -12.01 -1.69 10.42
N ARG A 217 -10.94 -1.15 11.01
CA ARG A 217 -9.56 -1.36 10.56
C ARG A 217 -9.18 -2.85 10.62
N ALA A 218 -9.54 -3.56 11.68
CA ALA A 218 -9.28 -4.99 11.80
C ALA A 218 -10.01 -5.82 10.72
N ALA A 219 -11.26 -5.47 10.40
CA ALA A 219 -12.01 -6.11 9.32
C ALA A 219 -11.38 -5.84 7.94
N THR A 220 -10.92 -4.62 7.67
CA THR A 220 -10.19 -4.30 6.43
C THR A 220 -8.89 -5.09 6.32
N ILE A 221 -8.11 -5.21 7.40
CA ILE A 221 -6.90 -6.03 7.42
C ILE A 221 -7.24 -7.50 7.11
N LEU A 222 -8.29 -8.05 7.74
CA LEU A 222 -8.73 -9.42 7.47
C LEU A 222 -9.11 -9.62 5.99
N GLN A 223 -9.87 -8.69 5.42
CA GLN A 223 -10.27 -8.73 4.01
C GLN A 223 -9.05 -8.72 3.08
N GLN A 224 -8.07 -7.84 3.34
CA GLN A 224 -6.84 -7.76 2.55
C GLN A 224 -6.03 -9.06 2.61
N GLN A 225 -5.93 -9.69 3.79
CA GLN A 225 -5.23 -10.97 3.93
C GLN A 225 -5.97 -12.12 3.23
N LEU A 226 -7.30 -12.08 3.20
CA LEU A 226 -8.10 -13.09 2.50
C LEU A 226 -8.14 -12.90 0.98
N ALA A 227 -7.92 -11.69 0.48
CA ALA A 227 -7.96 -11.39 -0.95
C ALA A 227 -6.98 -12.23 -1.77
N VAL A 228 -5.81 -12.58 -1.21
CA VAL A 228 -4.82 -13.45 -1.86
C VAL A 228 -5.40 -14.85 -2.15
N PHE A 229 -6.21 -15.39 -1.23
CA PHE A 229 -6.85 -16.70 -1.41
C PHE A 229 -8.00 -16.67 -2.43
N VAL A 230 -8.67 -15.53 -2.57
CA VAL A 230 -9.73 -15.35 -3.57
C VAL A 230 -9.13 -15.25 -4.98
N ASN A 231 -8.01 -14.55 -5.09
CA ASN A 231 -7.30 -14.35 -6.36
C ASN A 231 -6.35 -15.50 -6.71
N LEU A 232 -6.38 -16.62 -5.97
CA LEU A 232 -5.53 -17.80 -6.27
C LEU A 232 -5.90 -18.47 -7.60
N GLU A 233 -7.09 -18.18 -8.16
CA GLU A 233 -7.48 -18.56 -9.52
C GLU A 233 -6.94 -17.60 -10.60
N ALA A 234 -6.28 -16.50 -10.22
CA ALA A 234 -5.68 -15.51 -11.12
C ALA A 234 -4.16 -15.72 -11.35
N ASP A 235 -3.60 -16.84 -10.90
CA ASP A 235 -2.39 -17.44 -11.49
C ASP A 235 -2.77 -18.42 -12.63
N ALA A 236 -3.86 -18.12 -13.37
CA ALA A 236 -3.78 -18.38 -14.80
C ALA A 236 -2.56 -17.58 -15.26
N ALA A 237 -1.50 -18.30 -15.64
CA ALA A 237 -0.19 -17.77 -16.02
C ALA A 237 -0.31 -16.36 -16.58
N PRO A 238 0.53 -15.39 -16.19
CA PRO A 238 0.56 -14.11 -16.90
C PRO A 238 0.63 -14.48 -18.37
N GLU A 239 -0.45 -14.22 -19.12
CA GLU A 239 -0.33 -14.18 -20.57
C GLU A 239 0.85 -13.25 -20.77
N PRO A 240 1.94 -13.69 -21.41
CA PRO A 240 3.05 -12.79 -21.65
C PRO A 240 2.42 -11.57 -22.28
N GLU A 241 2.52 -10.42 -21.61
CA GLU A 241 2.28 -9.16 -22.28
C GLU A 241 3.15 -9.28 -23.52
N GLU A 242 2.52 -9.45 -24.69
CA GLU A 242 3.23 -9.37 -25.95
C GLU A 242 3.87 -7.99 -25.89
N GLU A 243 5.17 -7.94 -25.61
CA GLU A 243 5.98 -6.76 -25.82
C GLU A 243 5.62 -6.33 -27.22
N VAL A 244 4.80 -5.28 -27.33
CA VAL A 244 4.49 -4.69 -28.61
C VAL A 244 5.81 -4.08 -29.01
N GLU A 245 6.61 -4.83 -29.78
CA GLU A 245 7.92 -4.41 -30.27
C GLU A 245 7.73 -2.97 -30.76
N GLU A 246 8.43 -2.02 -30.13
CA GLU A 246 8.34 -0.61 -30.50
C GLU A 246 8.76 -0.48 -31.96
N ILE A 247 7.78 -0.49 -32.87
CA ILE A 247 8.02 -0.27 -34.29
C ILE A 247 8.67 1.10 -34.41
N ASP A 248 9.86 1.14 -34.99
CA ASP A 248 10.63 2.38 -35.15
C ASP A 248 9.72 3.49 -35.73
N PRO A 249 9.56 4.64 -35.05
CA PRO A 249 8.72 5.76 -35.48
C PRO A 249 9.03 6.25 -36.90
N LEU A 250 10.20 5.91 -37.45
CA LEU A 250 10.57 6.21 -38.83
C LEU A 250 9.76 5.41 -39.86
N LEU A 251 9.38 4.17 -39.55
CA LEU A 251 8.64 3.28 -40.47
C LEU A 251 7.20 3.72 -40.68
N LEU A 252 6.61 4.39 -39.69
CA LEU A 252 5.26 4.94 -39.68
C LEU A 252 5.11 6.25 -40.47
N ARG A 253 6.22 6.83 -40.97
CA ARG A 253 6.16 8.08 -41.74
C ARG A 253 5.70 7.85 -43.18
N PRO A 254 4.97 8.82 -43.78
CA PRO A 254 4.55 8.72 -45.16
C PRO A 254 5.74 8.87 -46.13
N VAL A 255 5.64 8.22 -47.28
CA VAL A 255 6.66 8.28 -48.36
C VAL A 255 6.88 9.70 -48.90
N ASP A 256 5.90 10.61 -48.73
CA ASP A 256 6.04 12.01 -49.14
C ASP A 256 7.14 12.77 -48.37
N ASP A 257 7.43 12.34 -47.13
CA ASP A 257 8.45 12.96 -46.28
C ASP A 257 9.88 12.54 -46.67
N LEU A 258 10.03 11.61 -47.63
CA LEU A 258 11.34 11.18 -48.15
C LEU A 258 11.95 12.16 -49.16
N GLU A 259 11.37 13.35 -49.38
CA GLU A 259 11.89 14.38 -50.30
C GLU A 259 12.21 13.84 -51.72
N LEU A 260 11.46 12.82 -52.16
CA LEU A 260 11.60 12.23 -53.49
C LEU A 260 11.07 13.16 -54.58
N THR A 261 11.56 13.01 -55.81
CA THR A 261 10.96 13.71 -56.95
C THR A 261 9.47 13.40 -57.07
N VAL A 262 8.72 14.41 -57.51
CA VAL A 262 7.26 14.33 -57.72
C VAL A 262 6.84 13.13 -58.57
N ARG A 263 7.72 12.66 -59.48
CA ARG A 263 7.48 11.45 -60.27
C ARG A 263 7.57 10.20 -59.42
N SER A 264 8.65 10.04 -58.65
CA SER A 264 8.91 8.86 -57.82
C SER A 264 7.83 8.70 -56.73
N ALA A 265 7.45 9.79 -56.04
CA ALA A 265 6.40 9.76 -55.01
C ALA A 265 5.02 9.38 -55.57
N ASN A 266 4.64 9.93 -56.73
CA ASN A 266 3.35 9.60 -57.37
C ASN A 266 3.30 8.17 -57.93
N CYS A 267 4.44 7.63 -58.40
CA CYS A 267 4.51 6.24 -58.85
C CYS A 267 4.34 5.26 -57.69
N LEU A 268 4.98 5.53 -56.54
CA LEU A 268 4.86 4.68 -55.34
C LEU A 268 3.43 4.67 -54.78
N LYS A 269 2.77 5.84 -54.74
CA LYS A 269 1.36 5.95 -54.37
C LYS A 269 0.41 5.20 -55.31
N ALA A 270 0.72 5.14 -56.60
CA ALA A 270 -0.10 4.43 -57.59
C ALA A 270 -0.12 2.91 -57.34
N GLU A 271 0.96 2.37 -56.77
CA GLU A 271 1.07 0.95 -56.37
C GLU A 271 0.66 0.70 -54.91
N ASN A 272 -0.03 1.66 -54.28
CA ASN A 272 -0.48 1.60 -52.89
C ASN A 272 0.64 1.52 -51.83
N ILE A 273 1.83 2.05 -52.12
CA ILE A 273 2.92 2.20 -51.16
C ILE A 273 2.83 3.60 -50.55
N TYR A 274 2.38 3.69 -49.29
CA TYR A 274 2.10 4.97 -48.64
C TYR A 274 3.07 5.30 -47.50
N TYR A 275 3.59 4.27 -46.81
CA TYR A 275 4.51 4.43 -45.69
C TYR A 275 5.90 3.93 -46.02
N ILE A 276 6.90 4.42 -45.27
CA ILE A 276 8.29 4.00 -45.42
C ILE A 276 8.43 2.48 -45.14
N GLY A 277 7.69 1.95 -44.17
CA GLY A 277 7.65 0.51 -43.88
C GLY A 277 7.20 -0.36 -45.07
N ASP A 278 6.23 0.11 -45.87
CA ASP A 278 5.76 -0.61 -47.07
C ASP A 278 6.82 -0.61 -48.19
N LEU A 279 7.55 0.50 -48.32
CA LEU A 279 8.58 0.68 -49.35
C LEU A 279 9.79 -0.24 -49.10
N ILE A 280 10.18 -0.40 -47.84
CA ILE A 280 11.32 -1.24 -47.44
C ILE A 280 11.09 -2.73 -47.71
N GLN A 281 9.85 -3.21 -47.62
CA GLN A 281 9.53 -4.60 -47.93
C GLN A 281 9.55 -4.90 -49.43
N SER A 282 9.38 -3.88 -50.27
CA SER A 282 9.34 -4.03 -51.71
C SER A 282 10.75 -4.29 -52.27
N THR A 283 10.87 -5.29 -53.14
CA THR A 283 12.15 -5.58 -53.79
C THR A 283 12.37 -4.66 -54.99
N GLU A 284 13.64 -4.46 -55.36
CA GLU A 284 14.00 -3.63 -56.51
C GLU A 284 13.37 -4.11 -57.83
N VAL A 285 13.20 -5.43 -57.95
CA VAL A 285 12.62 -6.09 -59.13
C VAL A 285 11.12 -5.82 -59.23
N GLU A 286 10.44 -5.66 -58.10
CA GLU A 286 9.02 -5.33 -58.05
C GLU A 286 8.79 -3.85 -58.36
N LEU A 287 9.60 -2.96 -57.79
CA LEU A 287 9.52 -1.53 -58.09
C LEU A 287 9.81 -1.23 -59.57
N LEU A 288 10.71 -1.97 -60.22
CA LEU A 288 10.99 -1.77 -61.66
C LEU A 288 9.84 -2.24 -62.57
N LYS A 289 8.90 -3.06 -62.06
CA LYS A 289 7.70 -3.48 -62.82
C LYS A 289 6.59 -2.43 -62.78
N THR A 290 6.66 -1.48 -61.85
CA THR A 290 5.70 -0.39 -61.70
C THR A 290 5.69 0.51 -62.95
N PRO A 291 4.52 0.81 -63.54
CA PRO A 291 4.43 1.69 -64.69
C PRO A 291 4.98 3.09 -64.36
N ASN A 292 5.82 3.61 -65.24
CA ASN A 292 6.46 4.94 -65.14
C ASN A 292 7.57 5.09 -64.07
N LEU A 293 7.97 4.01 -63.39
CA LEU A 293 9.18 4.01 -62.54
C LEU A 293 10.43 3.62 -63.35
N GLY A 294 11.29 4.59 -63.62
CA GLY A 294 12.52 4.39 -64.41
C GLY A 294 13.75 4.10 -63.56
N LYS A 295 14.84 3.65 -64.20
CA LYS A 295 16.13 3.38 -63.53
C LYS A 295 16.66 4.57 -62.71
N LYS A 296 16.43 5.82 -63.16
CA LYS A 296 16.83 7.04 -62.43
C LYS A 296 16.05 7.23 -61.13
N SER A 297 14.73 6.99 -61.14
CA SER A 297 13.87 7.06 -59.96
C SER A 297 14.21 5.96 -58.95
N LEU A 298 14.59 4.77 -59.42
CA LEU A 298 15.03 3.68 -58.55
C LEU A 298 16.35 4.01 -57.83
N THR A 299 17.32 4.60 -58.53
CA THR A 299 18.59 5.05 -57.90
C THR A 299 18.34 6.14 -56.86
N GLU A 300 17.46 7.10 -57.17
CA GLU A 300 17.04 8.15 -56.23
C GLU A 300 16.42 7.58 -54.94
N ILE A 301 15.50 6.62 -55.06
CA ILE A 301 14.87 5.96 -53.90
C ILE A 301 15.91 5.25 -53.04
N LYS A 302 16.87 4.55 -53.66
CA LYS A 302 17.94 3.86 -52.93
C LYS A 302 18.86 4.82 -52.18
N ASP A 303 19.28 5.90 -52.82
CA ASP A 303 20.19 6.87 -52.22
C ASP A 303 19.55 7.57 -51.01
N VAL A 304 18.26 7.91 -51.11
CA VAL A 304 17.48 8.51 -50.02
C VAL A 304 17.24 7.52 -48.88
N LEU A 305 16.87 6.27 -49.16
CA LEU A 305 16.72 5.25 -48.13
C LEU A 305 18.05 4.97 -47.41
N ALA A 306 19.14 4.88 -48.17
CA ALA A 306 20.48 4.67 -47.63
C ALA A 306 20.93 5.84 -46.72
N SER A 307 20.56 7.08 -47.06
CA SER A 307 20.85 8.26 -46.21
C SER A 307 20.16 8.20 -44.83
N LYS A 308 19.05 7.44 -44.74
CA LYS A 308 18.30 7.21 -43.50
C LYS A 308 18.62 5.85 -42.87
N GLY A 309 19.64 5.14 -43.36
CA GLY A 309 20.09 3.86 -42.84
C GLY A 309 19.20 2.66 -43.21
N LEU A 310 18.32 2.81 -44.20
CA LEU A 310 17.34 1.82 -44.63
C LEU A 310 17.71 1.23 -46.00
N SER A 311 17.26 0.01 -46.28
CA SER A 311 17.53 -0.66 -47.56
C SER A 311 16.28 -1.36 -48.10
N LEU A 312 16.21 -1.57 -49.42
CA LEU A 312 15.10 -2.25 -50.07
C LEU A 312 15.21 -3.77 -49.87
N GLY A 313 14.07 -4.42 -49.64
CA GLY A 313 13.96 -5.87 -49.45
C GLY A 313 14.19 -6.36 -48.00
N MET A 314 14.12 -5.49 -47.00
CA MET A 314 14.16 -5.92 -45.59
C MET A 314 12.80 -6.50 -45.19
N ARG A 315 12.80 -7.62 -44.46
CA ARG A 315 11.57 -8.24 -43.94
C ARG A 315 11.31 -7.71 -42.53
N LEU A 316 10.14 -7.09 -42.35
CA LEU A 316 9.63 -6.66 -41.05
C LEU A 316 8.57 -7.69 -40.62
N GLU A 317 8.79 -8.37 -39.49
CA GLU A 317 7.88 -9.44 -39.01
C GLU A 317 6.57 -8.87 -38.44
N SER A 318 6.60 -7.64 -37.94
CA SER A 318 5.50 -6.96 -37.24
C SER A 318 4.87 -5.80 -38.06
N TRP A 319 4.83 -5.89 -39.39
CA TRP A 319 4.29 -4.83 -40.28
C TRP A 319 3.30 -5.38 -41.33
N PRO A 320 2.12 -4.77 -41.55
CA PRO A 320 1.64 -3.48 -41.01
C PRO A 320 0.98 -3.62 -39.62
N PRO A 321 1.18 -2.67 -38.70
CA PRO A 321 0.53 -2.70 -37.39
C PRO A 321 -0.98 -2.52 -37.50
N ALA A 322 -1.74 -3.10 -36.57
CA ALA A 322 -3.21 -3.20 -36.63
C ALA A 322 -3.92 -1.83 -36.81
N HIS A 323 -3.34 -0.76 -36.28
CA HIS A 323 -3.89 0.60 -36.41
C HIS A 323 -3.73 1.19 -37.84
N LEU A 324 -2.74 0.76 -38.62
CA LEU A 324 -2.54 1.17 -40.02
C LEU A 324 -3.32 0.29 -41.00
N ALA A 325 -3.58 -0.97 -40.64
CA ALA A 325 -4.34 -1.90 -41.47
C ALA A 325 -5.80 -1.44 -41.69
N ASP A 326 -6.39 -0.73 -40.73
CA ASP A 326 -7.75 -0.19 -40.86
C ASP A 326 -7.81 1.09 -41.70
N ASP A 327 -6.78 1.95 -41.67
CA ASP A 327 -6.74 3.18 -42.48
C ASP A 327 -6.59 2.87 -43.99
N ALA A 328 -5.76 1.86 -44.33
CA ALA A 328 -5.62 1.38 -45.71
C ALA A 328 -6.92 0.77 -46.27
N ARG A 329 -7.75 0.13 -45.41
CA ARG A 329 -9.08 -0.39 -45.77
C ARG A 329 -10.12 0.72 -45.96
N ILE A 330 -9.97 1.87 -45.29
CA ILE A 330 -10.88 3.01 -45.40
C ILE A 330 -10.63 3.79 -46.69
N ASP A 331 -9.36 4.05 -47.07
CA ASP A 331 -9.06 4.83 -48.28
C ASP A 331 -9.33 4.05 -49.58
N SER A 332 -9.09 2.73 -49.58
CA SER A 332 -9.44 1.84 -50.71
C SER A 332 -10.95 1.79 -50.98
N LYS A 333 -11.79 1.76 -49.92
CA LYS A 333 -13.26 1.84 -50.05
C LYS A 333 -13.74 3.20 -50.57
N ARG A 334 -13.13 4.31 -50.13
CA ARG A 334 -13.47 5.68 -50.60
C ARG A 334 -13.11 5.92 -52.07
N ARG A 335 -12.06 5.28 -52.59
CA ARG A 335 -11.67 5.41 -54.02
C ARG A 335 -12.48 4.48 -54.94
N ALA A 336 -12.83 3.28 -54.50
CA ALA A 336 -13.72 2.38 -55.25
C ALA A 336 -15.12 2.99 -55.50
N THR A 337 -15.55 3.93 -54.66
CA THR A 337 -16.83 4.64 -54.82
C THR A 337 -16.74 5.83 -55.79
N ARG A 338 -15.54 6.38 -56.04
CA ARG A 338 -15.35 7.57 -56.88
C ARG A 338 -15.22 7.25 -58.38
N TYR A 339 -14.90 6.00 -58.73
CA TYR A 339 -14.81 5.51 -60.12
C TYR A 339 -16.08 4.82 -60.65
N ARG A 340 -17.16 4.78 -59.85
CA ARG A 340 -18.45 4.16 -60.22
C ARG A 340 -19.54 5.18 -60.59
N ARG A 341 -19.17 6.40 -60.96
CA ARG A 341 -20.07 7.41 -61.55
C ARG A 341 -19.53 7.94 -62.85
#